data_AF-A0A5Z1VMV5-F1
#
_entry.id   AF-A0A5Z1VMV5-F1
#
_cell.length_a   1.000
_cell.length_b   1.000
_cell.length_c   1.000
_cell.angle_alpha   90.00
_cell.angle_beta   90.00
_cell.angle_gamma   90.00
#
_symmetry.space_group_name_H-M   'P 1'
#
loop_
_entity.id
_entity.type
_entity.pdbx_description
1 polymer ?
#
loop_
_entity_poly.entity_id
_entity_poly.type
_entity_poly.pdbx_seq_one_letter_code
_entity_poly.pdbx_strand_id
1 'polypeptide(L)'
;MSNEVVLKEENKLEINFNPYELALVKGDLSKLSDVERASYVKNLCESLSLNMLTKPFEYIVLNGKLTLYANKSATDQLRQIRKVSITKTEVAQVGDIYMVTAYAATPDGRTDCDTGALNIKNLGGDNLANAIMKAITKAKRRVTLSICGLGMLDESELETIKEKRFLNPNEDLKVWGSDEKIALENKAKEIKVLGAELRKFMSDNGLNTQEQNNFIKKHSLFTSEKIQEVLSNKDEFLTQLKGGL
;
A
#
# COMPACT_ATOMS: atom_id res chain seq x y z
N MET A 1 1.06 -54.67 -8.40
CA MET A 1 2.25 -53.83 -8.20
C MET A 1 1.79 -52.40 -8.23
N SER A 2 1.63 -51.82 -7.04
CA SER A 2 1.12 -50.49 -6.76
C SER A 2 2.18 -49.44 -7.12
N ASN A 3 1.82 -48.52 -8.01
CA ASN A 3 2.61 -47.32 -8.28
C ASN A 3 2.31 -46.28 -7.20
N GLU A 4 3.17 -46.20 -6.18
CA GLU A 4 3.21 -45.05 -5.28
C GLU A 4 3.81 -43.85 -6.01
N VAL A 5 2.96 -42.85 -6.27
CA VAL A 5 3.39 -41.52 -6.71
C VAL A 5 3.86 -40.78 -5.47
N VAL A 6 5.18 -40.65 -5.33
CA VAL A 6 5.80 -39.83 -4.28
C VAL A 6 5.51 -38.36 -4.61
N LEU A 7 4.57 -37.75 -3.88
CA LEU A 7 4.34 -36.31 -3.89
C LEU A 7 5.55 -35.62 -3.24
N LYS A 8 6.32 -34.86 -4.01
CA LYS A 8 7.33 -33.94 -3.49
C LYS A 8 6.61 -32.85 -2.71
N GLU A 9 6.81 -32.82 -1.39
CA GLU A 9 6.44 -31.67 -0.57
C GLU A 9 7.22 -30.44 -1.05
N GLU A 10 6.52 -29.50 -1.70
CA GLU A 10 7.06 -28.18 -1.96
C GLU A 10 7.25 -27.48 -0.62
N ASN A 11 8.50 -27.41 -0.18
CA ASN A 11 8.91 -26.69 1.01
C ASN A 11 8.73 -25.18 0.78
N LYS A 12 7.50 -24.67 0.86
CA LYS A 12 7.20 -23.24 0.85
C LYS A 12 7.78 -22.65 2.12
N LEU A 13 8.86 -21.89 1.99
CA LEU A 13 9.35 -21.00 3.04
C LEU A 13 8.18 -20.14 3.54
N GLU A 14 7.65 -20.46 4.72
CA GLU A 14 6.67 -19.64 5.42
C GLU A 14 7.37 -18.37 5.94
N ILE A 15 7.56 -17.41 5.04
CA ILE A 15 8.02 -16.08 5.42
C ILE A 15 6.78 -15.32 5.94
N ASN A 16 6.70 -15.19 7.26
CA ASN A 16 5.64 -14.45 7.93
C ASN A 16 5.94 -12.94 7.83
N PHE A 17 5.55 -12.33 6.69
CA PHE A 17 5.73 -10.90 6.48
C PHE A 17 4.93 -10.10 7.50
N ASN A 18 5.56 -9.09 8.10
CA ASN A 18 4.81 -8.05 8.83
C ASN A 18 3.81 -7.39 7.84
N PRO A 19 2.58 -7.04 8.25
CA PRO A 19 1.62 -6.30 7.41
C PRO A 19 2.22 -5.14 6.59
N TYR A 20 3.17 -4.40 7.15
CA TYR A 20 3.90 -3.34 6.42
C TYR A 20 4.79 -3.89 5.29
N GLU A 21 5.48 -5.00 5.52
CA GLU A 21 6.28 -5.66 4.50
C GLU A 21 5.37 -6.30 3.44
N LEU A 22 4.20 -6.81 3.80
CA LEU A 22 3.23 -7.32 2.84
C LEU A 22 2.74 -6.20 1.89
N ALA A 23 2.48 -5.01 2.44
CA ALA A 23 2.13 -3.82 1.66
C ALA A 23 3.27 -3.40 0.71
N LEU A 24 4.50 -3.33 1.22
CA LEU A 24 5.67 -2.91 0.44
C LEU A 24 6.12 -3.94 -0.60
N VAL A 25 6.09 -5.22 -0.27
CA VAL A 25 6.65 -6.30 -1.09
C VAL A 25 5.60 -6.90 -2.02
N LYS A 26 4.36 -7.10 -1.55
CA LYS A 26 3.29 -7.75 -2.34
C LYS A 26 2.28 -6.79 -2.93
N GLY A 27 2.35 -5.51 -2.57
CA GLY A 27 1.39 -4.48 -2.98
C GLY A 27 -0.02 -4.69 -2.45
N ASP A 28 -0.19 -5.53 -1.41
CA ASP A 28 -1.49 -5.86 -0.84
C ASP A 28 -1.70 -5.18 0.51
N LEU A 29 -2.62 -4.21 0.54
CA LEU A 29 -2.99 -3.41 1.70
C LEU A 29 -4.08 -4.07 2.55
N SER A 30 -4.57 -5.26 2.17
CA SER A 30 -5.73 -5.91 2.80
C SER A 30 -5.49 -6.34 4.25
N LYS A 31 -4.22 -6.48 4.65
CA LYS A 31 -3.80 -6.86 6.01
C LYS A 31 -3.47 -5.66 6.89
N LEU A 32 -3.48 -4.45 6.34
CA LEU A 32 -3.30 -3.23 7.12
C LEU A 32 -4.62 -2.83 7.80
N SER A 33 -4.53 -2.43 9.06
CA SER A 33 -5.62 -1.76 9.77
C SER A 33 -5.95 -0.40 9.17
N ASP A 34 -7.09 0.19 9.55
CA ASP A 34 -7.55 1.47 9.02
C ASP A 34 -6.56 2.62 9.29
N VAL A 35 -5.96 2.65 10.48
CA VAL A 35 -4.93 3.63 10.84
C VAL A 35 -3.64 3.42 10.05
N GLU A 36 -3.24 2.18 9.81
CA GLU A 36 -2.06 1.87 8.99
C GLU A 36 -2.29 2.26 7.53
N ARG A 37 -3.48 1.98 6.99
CA ARG A 37 -3.91 2.39 5.65
C ARG A 37 -3.94 3.91 5.49
N ALA A 38 -4.53 4.62 6.44
CA ALA A 38 -4.54 6.09 6.43
C ALA A 38 -3.11 6.67 6.50
N SER A 39 -2.26 6.11 7.36
CA SER A 39 -0.85 6.50 7.48
C SER A 39 -0.08 6.21 6.20
N TYR A 40 -0.33 5.07 5.54
CA TYR A 40 0.26 4.71 4.26
C TYR A 40 -0.08 5.74 3.17
N VAL A 41 -1.36 6.06 3.00
CA VAL A 41 -1.80 7.07 2.01
C VAL A 41 -1.22 8.45 2.33
N LYS A 42 -1.18 8.83 3.60
CA LYS A 42 -0.58 10.10 4.03
C LYS A 42 0.91 10.17 3.66
N ASN A 43 1.69 9.16 4.04
CA ASN A 43 3.12 9.08 3.74
C ASN A 43 3.38 9.08 2.23
N LEU A 44 2.55 8.37 1.44
CA LEU A 44 2.62 8.39 -0.01
C LEU A 44 2.39 9.80 -0.55
N CYS A 45 1.33 10.50 -0.11
CA CYS A 45 1.06 11.87 -0.52
C CYS A 45 2.21 12.82 -0.15
N GLU A 46 2.74 12.72 1.07
CA GLU A 46 3.88 13.54 1.53
C GLU A 46 5.13 13.30 0.66
N SER A 47 5.45 12.04 0.37
CA SER A 47 6.61 11.69 -0.48
C SER A 47 6.51 12.26 -1.91
N LEU A 48 5.27 12.40 -2.41
CA LEU A 48 4.97 12.94 -3.74
C LEU A 48 4.65 14.43 -3.74
N SER A 49 4.62 15.05 -2.56
CA SER A 49 4.17 16.44 -2.34
C SER A 49 2.73 16.72 -2.81
N LEU A 50 1.85 15.72 -2.70
CA LEU A 50 0.44 15.82 -3.08
C LEU A 50 -0.43 16.30 -1.92
N ASN A 51 -1.45 17.10 -2.24
CA ASN A 51 -2.50 17.47 -1.30
C ASN A 51 -3.42 16.27 -1.06
N MET A 52 -3.30 15.65 0.11
CA MET A 52 -4.12 14.49 0.50
C MET A 52 -5.63 14.81 0.57
N LEU A 53 -6.01 16.06 0.87
CA LEU A 53 -7.42 16.44 1.04
C LEU A 53 -8.22 16.40 -0.27
N THR A 54 -7.56 16.42 -1.42
CA THR A 54 -8.20 16.25 -2.72
C THR A 54 -8.41 14.78 -3.09
N LYS A 55 -8.07 13.85 -2.17
CA LYS A 55 -8.17 12.40 -2.33
C LYS A 55 -7.49 11.90 -3.62
N PRO A 56 -6.17 12.10 -3.79
CA PRO A 56 -5.47 11.75 -5.04
C PRO A 56 -5.42 10.24 -5.34
N PHE A 57 -5.63 9.39 -4.33
CA PHE A 57 -5.61 7.94 -4.46
C PHE A 57 -6.88 7.32 -3.88
N GLU A 58 -7.30 6.21 -4.49
CA GLU A 58 -8.46 5.44 -4.06
C GLU A 58 -8.14 3.94 -4.00
N TYR A 59 -8.91 3.22 -3.19
CA TYR A 59 -8.74 1.80 -2.98
C TYR A 59 -9.52 0.97 -4.01
N ILE A 60 -8.89 -0.09 -4.48
CA ILE A 60 -9.53 -1.10 -5.32
C ILE A 60 -9.06 -2.50 -4.91
N VAL A 61 -9.96 -3.46 -4.92
CA VAL A 61 -9.58 -4.88 -4.87
C VAL A 61 -9.36 -5.35 -6.30
N LEU A 62 -8.12 -5.71 -6.62
CA LEU A 62 -7.69 -6.20 -7.92
C LEU A 62 -7.12 -7.61 -7.76
N ASN A 63 -7.69 -8.60 -8.45
CA ASN A 63 -7.26 -10.01 -8.35
C ASN A 63 -7.16 -10.48 -6.88
N GLY A 64 -8.13 -10.09 -6.05
CA GLY A 64 -8.19 -10.43 -4.62
C GLY A 64 -7.27 -9.62 -3.69
N LYS A 65 -6.43 -8.71 -4.22
CA LYS A 65 -5.55 -7.85 -3.42
C LYS A 65 -6.09 -6.44 -3.28
N LEU A 66 -6.00 -5.86 -2.10
CA LEU A 66 -6.37 -4.45 -1.91
C LEU A 66 -5.20 -3.55 -2.32
N THR A 67 -5.39 -2.71 -3.33
CA THR A 67 -4.35 -1.85 -3.92
C THR A 67 -4.85 -0.41 -4.03
N LEU A 68 -3.93 0.56 -4.15
CA LEU A 68 -4.24 1.95 -4.48
C LEU A 68 -4.11 2.20 -5.98
N TYR A 69 -5.02 2.98 -6.54
CA TYR A 69 -4.88 3.54 -7.89
C TYR A 69 -4.93 5.08 -7.84
N ALA A 70 -4.27 5.71 -8.80
CA ALA A 70 -4.25 7.16 -8.95
C ALA A 70 -5.51 7.64 -9.71
N ASN A 71 -6.14 8.70 -9.21
CA ASN A 71 -7.29 9.31 -9.89
C ASN A 71 -6.89 10.59 -10.63
N LYS A 72 -7.89 11.30 -11.18
CA LYS A 72 -7.67 12.60 -11.83
C LYS A 72 -6.85 13.57 -10.99
N SER A 73 -7.15 13.66 -9.69
CA SER A 73 -6.53 14.62 -8.79
C SER A 73 -5.03 14.35 -8.59
N ALA A 74 -4.61 13.09 -8.49
CA ALA A 74 -3.19 12.74 -8.45
C ALA A 74 -2.46 13.24 -9.70
N THR A 75 -2.95 12.87 -10.89
CA THR A 75 -2.27 13.19 -12.14
C THR A 75 -2.22 14.69 -12.44
N ASP A 76 -3.29 15.44 -12.13
CA ASP A 76 -3.28 16.90 -12.28
C ASP A 76 -2.25 17.58 -11.37
N GLN A 77 -2.18 17.16 -10.10
CA GLN A 77 -1.21 17.70 -9.15
C GLN A 77 0.23 17.33 -9.52
N LEU A 78 0.48 16.08 -9.92
CA LEU A 78 1.81 15.62 -10.34
C LEU A 78 2.32 16.44 -11.51
N ARG A 79 1.47 16.72 -12.52
CA ARG A 79 1.86 17.58 -13.65
C ARG A 79 2.25 18.97 -13.20
N GLN A 80 1.48 19.57 -12.28
CA GLN A 80 1.79 20.89 -11.74
C GLN A 80 3.09 20.89 -10.93
N ILE A 81 3.26 19.96 -9.99
CA ILE A 81 4.40 19.86 -9.07
C ILE A 81 5.69 19.57 -9.84
N ARG A 82 5.64 18.60 -10.76
CA ARG A 82 6.81 18.16 -11.56
C ARG A 82 6.98 18.95 -12.86
N LYS A 83 6.11 19.93 -13.12
CA LYS A 83 6.09 20.76 -14.34
C LYS A 83 6.06 19.93 -15.63
N VAL A 84 5.34 18.80 -15.60
CA VAL A 84 5.18 17.92 -16.75
C VAL A 84 4.26 18.58 -17.75
N SER A 85 4.74 18.75 -18.97
CA SER A 85 3.96 19.27 -20.09
C SER A 85 3.55 18.13 -21.01
N ILE A 86 2.27 18.09 -21.40
CA ILE A 86 1.85 17.25 -22.53
C ILE A 86 2.15 18.03 -23.81
N THR A 87 3.14 17.57 -24.58
CA THR A 87 3.68 18.29 -25.74
C THR A 87 2.90 18.01 -27.01
N LYS A 88 2.38 16.79 -27.15
CA LYS A 88 1.65 16.35 -28.35
C LYS A 88 0.67 15.25 -28.00
N THR A 89 -0.41 15.15 -28.76
CA THR A 89 -1.25 13.96 -28.84
C THR A 89 -1.38 13.52 -30.29
N GLU A 90 -1.25 12.22 -30.54
CA GLU A 90 -1.42 11.61 -31.85
C GLU A 90 -2.57 10.62 -31.80
N VAL A 91 -3.40 10.64 -32.83
CA VAL A 91 -4.55 9.75 -32.96
C VAL A 91 -4.25 8.72 -34.05
N ALA A 92 -4.55 7.46 -33.74
CA ALA A 92 -4.56 6.37 -34.69
C ALA A 92 -5.84 5.55 -34.51
N GLN A 93 -6.32 4.94 -35.59
CA GLN A 93 -7.43 4.00 -35.53
C GLN A 93 -7.03 2.70 -36.21
N VAL A 94 -7.17 1.59 -35.50
CA VAL A 94 -6.87 0.25 -36.01
C VAL A 94 -8.15 -0.58 -35.88
N GLY A 95 -8.86 -0.74 -37.00
CA GLY A 95 -10.20 -1.34 -37.02
C GLY A 95 -11.18 -0.57 -36.13
N ASP A 96 -11.76 -1.27 -35.16
CA ASP A 96 -12.71 -0.71 -34.19
C ASP A 96 -12.04 -0.12 -32.94
N ILE A 97 -10.72 0.01 -32.92
CA ILE A 97 -9.96 0.56 -31.77
C ILE A 97 -9.52 1.99 -32.06
N TYR A 98 -10.00 2.93 -31.24
CA TYR A 98 -9.55 4.32 -31.23
C TYR A 98 -8.39 4.46 -30.25
N MET A 99 -7.25 4.93 -30.73
CA MET A 99 -5.99 4.96 -30.01
C MET A 99 -5.41 6.37 -29.98
N VAL A 100 -4.98 6.82 -28.81
CA VAL A 100 -4.38 8.14 -28.60
C VAL A 100 -3.03 7.94 -27.91
N THR A 101 -1.95 8.42 -28.53
CA THR A 101 -0.63 8.49 -27.91
C THR A 101 -0.42 9.91 -27.39
N ALA A 102 -0.08 10.06 -26.11
CA ALA A 102 0.28 11.34 -25.51
C ALA A 102 1.78 11.38 -25.24
N TYR A 103 2.42 12.49 -25.61
CA TYR A 103 3.84 12.75 -25.38
C TYR A 103 3.98 13.76 -24.25
N ALA A 104 4.90 13.49 -23.33
CA ALA A 104 5.18 14.35 -22.18
C ALA A 104 6.65 14.72 -22.11
N ALA A 105 6.94 15.88 -21.53
CA ALA A 105 8.29 16.33 -21.24
C ALA A 105 8.36 17.05 -19.88
N THR A 106 9.52 17.01 -19.25
CA THR A 106 9.85 17.71 -18.00
C THR A 106 10.96 18.75 -18.23
N PRO A 107 11.14 19.74 -17.33
CA PRO A 107 12.11 20.82 -17.51
C PRO A 107 13.57 20.39 -17.56
N ASP A 108 13.91 19.22 -17.04
CA ASP A 108 15.24 18.60 -17.11
C ASP A 108 15.52 17.93 -18.47
N GLY A 109 14.58 18.00 -19.41
CA GLY A 109 14.73 17.46 -20.77
C GLY A 109 14.31 16.00 -20.92
N ARG A 110 13.86 15.33 -19.85
CA ARG A 110 13.30 13.99 -19.96
C ARG A 110 11.99 14.04 -20.75
N THR A 111 11.82 13.07 -21.64
CA THR A 111 10.63 12.88 -22.47
C THR A 111 10.09 11.48 -22.30
N ASP A 112 8.78 11.31 -22.41
CA ASP A 112 8.13 10.01 -22.37
C ASP A 112 6.86 10.01 -23.22
N CYS A 113 6.34 8.84 -23.59
CA CYS A 113 5.04 8.71 -24.25
C CYS A 113 4.28 7.47 -23.79
N ASP A 114 2.95 7.56 -23.77
CA ASP A 114 2.08 6.42 -23.48
C ASP A 114 0.76 6.53 -24.26
N THR A 115 0.08 5.40 -24.39
CA THR A 115 -1.08 5.23 -25.26
C THR A 115 -2.33 4.84 -24.48
N GLY A 116 -3.42 5.55 -24.73
CA GLY A 116 -4.77 5.17 -24.33
C GLY A 116 -5.56 4.63 -25.52
N ALA A 117 -6.18 3.46 -25.36
CA ALA A 117 -6.99 2.84 -26.40
C ALA A 117 -8.37 2.45 -25.88
N LEU A 118 -9.38 2.60 -26.73
CA LEU A 118 -10.77 2.19 -26.45
C LEU A 118 -11.40 1.57 -27.69
N ASN A 119 -12.25 0.57 -27.46
CA ASN A 119 -13.08 0.00 -28.50
C ASN A 119 -14.27 0.94 -28.77
N ILE A 120 -14.45 1.33 -30.04
CA ILE A 120 -15.52 2.22 -30.50
C ILE A 120 -16.56 1.50 -31.38
N LYS A 121 -16.51 0.17 -31.45
CA LYS A 121 -17.48 -0.63 -32.20
C LYS A 121 -18.89 -0.32 -31.75
N ASN A 122 -19.77 -0.05 -32.70
CA ASN A 122 -21.19 0.26 -32.49
C ASN A 122 -21.46 1.53 -31.64
N LEU A 123 -20.47 2.41 -31.45
CA LEU A 123 -20.69 3.72 -30.81
C LEU A 123 -21.04 4.79 -31.84
N GLY A 124 -22.00 5.66 -31.52
CA GLY A 124 -22.39 6.82 -32.32
C GLY A 124 -22.82 7.99 -31.44
N GLY A 125 -22.92 9.18 -32.03
CA GLY A 125 -23.32 10.41 -31.32
C GLY A 125 -22.49 10.68 -30.06
N ASP A 126 -23.15 11.03 -28.97
CA ASP A 126 -22.51 11.38 -27.69
C ASP A 126 -21.65 10.23 -27.11
N ASN A 127 -22.03 8.98 -27.36
CA ASN A 127 -21.27 7.83 -26.86
C ASN A 127 -19.89 7.74 -27.53
N LEU A 128 -19.82 8.01 -28.84
CA LEU A 128 -18.54 8.05 -29.55
C LEU A 128 -17.69 9.24 -29.09
N ALA A 129 -18.28 10.42 -28.92
CA ALA A 129 -17.59 11.59 -28.41
C ALA A 129 -17.00 11.34 -27.02
N ASN A 130 -17.79 10.74 -26.11
CA ASN A 130 -17.33 10.35 -24.78
C ASN A 130 -16.19 9.34 -24.82
N ALA A 131 -16.26 8.33 -25.69
CA ALA A 131 -15.17 7.37 -25.85
C ALA A 131 -13.87 8.04 -26.32
N ILE A 132 -13.94 8.94 -27.30
CA ILE A 132 -12.77 9.70 -27.77
C ILE A 132 -12.16 10.53 -26.63
N MET A 133 -12.98 11.27 -25.88
CA MET A 133 -12.51 12.06 -24.73
C MET A 133 -11.87 11.20 -23.64
N LYS A 134 -12.41 10.01 -23.37
CA LYS A 134 -11.82 9.04 -22.45
C LYS A 134 -10.48 8.51 -22.92
N ALA A 135 -10.33 8.20 -24.22
CA ALA A 135 -9.05 7.72 -24.77
C ALA A 135 -7.93 8.76 -24.59
N ILE A 136 -8.23 10.03 -24.86
CA ILE A 136 -7.30 11.15 -24.62
C ILE A 136 -6.94 11.27 -23.14
N THR A 137 -7.95 11.17 -22.26
CA THR A 137 -7.74 11.25 -20.81
C THR A 137 -6.84 10.11 -20.32
N LYS A 138 -7.10 8.89 -20.78
CA LYS A 138 -6.30 7.69 -20.49
C LYS A 138 -4.84 7.88 -20.91
N ALA A 139 -4.60 8.27 -22.15
CA ALA A 139 -3.24 8.51 -22.65
C ALA A 139 -2.48 9.55 -21.80
N LYS A 140 -3.12 10.69 -21.50
CA LYS A 140 -2.52 11.77 -20.70
C LYS A 140 -2.18 11.35 -19.27
N ARG A 141 -3.01 10.52 -18.64
CA ARG A 141 -2.80 10.06 -17.27
C ARG A 141 -1.70 9.01 -17.20
N ARG A 142 -1.72 8.02 -18.09
CA ARG A 142 -0.69 6.99 -18.20
C ARG A 142 0.70 7.58 -18.38
N VAL A 143 0.88 8.48 -19.35
CA VAL A 143 2.19 9.14 -19.57
C VAL A 143 2.60 10.01 -18.37
N THR A 144 1.64 10.63 -17.67
CA THR A 144 1.94 11.41 -16.46
C THR A 144 2.49 10.51 -15.35
N LEU A 145 1.87 9.36 -15.10
CA LEU A 145 2.34 8.43 -14.07
C LEU A 145 3.68 7.78 -14.46
N SER A 146 3.86 7.45 -15.74
CA SER A 146 5.09 6.88 -16.29
C SER A 146 6.27 7.85 -16.16
N ILE A 147 6.13 9.09 -16.65
CA ILE A 147 7.22 10.08 -16.60
C ILE A 147 7.55 10.50 -15.17
N CYS A 148 6.59 10.45 -14.25
CA CYS A 148 6.81 10.68 -12.81
C CYS A 148 7.36 9.46 -12.06
N GLY A 149 7.52 8.30 -12.71
CA GLY A 149 8.10 7.10 -12.11
C GLY A 149 7.21 6.37 -11.10
N LEU A 150 5.89 6.57 -11.15
CA LEU A 150 4.97 5.99 -10.16
C LEU A 150 4.64 4.52 -10.41
N GLY A 151 4.57 4.08 -11.67
CA GLY A 151 4.26 2.68 -12.01
C GLY A 151 2.92 2.18 -11.45
N MET A 152 1.99 3.08 -11.14
CA MET A 152 0.67 2.79 -10.58
C MET A 152 -0.40 2.79 -11.66
N LEU A 153 -1.48 2.05 -11.42
CA LEU A 153 -2.69 2.11 -12.24
C LEU A 153 -3.39 3.47 -12.07
N ASP A 154 -3.95 3.99 -13.16
CA ASP A 154 -4.91 5.10 -13.11
C ASP A 154 -6.36 4.64 -13.26
N GLU A 155 -7.31 5.45 -12.80
CA GLU A 155 -8.75 5.14 -12.82
C GLU A 155 -9.28 4.72 -14.21
N SER A 156 -8.69 5.23 -15.30
CA SER A 156 -9.08 4.92 -16.67
C SER A 156 -8.61 3.53 -17.15
N GLU A 157 -7.66 2.92 -16.45
CA GLU A 157 -7.22 1.54 -16.69
C GLU A 157 -8.17 0.53 -16.07
N LEU A 158 -8.95 0.95 -15.08
CA LEU A 158 -9.85 0.05 -14.36
C LEU A 158 -10.97 -0.45 -15.25
N GLU A 159 -11.49 0.35 -16.19
CA GLU A 159 -12.62 -0.02 -17.06
C GLU A 159 -12.38 -1.33 -17.83
N THR A 160 -11.13 -1.65 -18.15
CA THR A 160 -10.75 -2.84 -18.91
C THR A 160 -10.43 -4.08 -18.05
N ILE A 161 -10.47 -3.94 -16.73
CA ILE A 161 -10.16 -5.02 -15.79
C ILE A 161 -11.43 -5.78 -15.44
N LYS A 162 -11.42 -7.11 -15.64
CA LYS A 162 -12.57 -8.00 -15.40
C LYS A 162 -12.87 -8.24 -13.92
N GLU A 163 -11.84 -8.54 -13.12
CA GLU A 163 -11.99 -8.86 -11.70
C GLU A 163 -11.55 -7.69 -10.82
N LYS A 164 -12.47 -6.73 -10.64
CA LYS A 164 -12.27 -5.58 -9.75
C LYS A 164 -13.48 -5.36 -8.85
N ARG A 165 -13.21 -4.92 -7.61
CA ARG A 165 -14.24 -4.48 -6.66
C ARG A 165 -13.80 -3.17 -6.03
N PHE A 166 -14.62 -2.13 -6.15
CA PHE A 166 -14.41 -0.89 -5.40
C PHE A 166 -14.78 -1.11 -3.94
N LEU A 167 -14.04 -0.48 -3.03
CA LEU A 167 -14.44 -0.48 -1.62
C LEU A 167 -15.63 0.47 -1.44
N ASN A 168 -16.68 -0.02 -0.80
CA ASN A 168 -17.77 0.78 -0.29
C ASN A 168 -17.41 1.28 1.11
N PRO A 169 -17.26 2.61 1.33
CA PRO A 169 -16.88 3.13 2.64
C PRO A 169 -17.85 2.80 3.78
N ASN A 170 -19.12 2.51 3.48
CA ASN A 170 -20.11 2.20 4.51
C ASN A 170 -20.13 0.72 4.90
N GLU A 171 -19.70 -0.16 3.99
CA GLU A 171 -19.78 -1.62 4.18
C GLU A 171 -18.39 -2.25 4.44
N ASP A 172 -17.36 -1.75 3.75
CA ASP A 172 -16.02 -2.33 3.77
C ASP A 172 -15.05 -1.64 4.74
N LEU A 173 -15.31 -0.38 5.07
CA LEU A 173 -14.51 0.35 6.06
C LEU A 173 -15.29 0.33 7.38
N LYS A 174 -14.79 -0.40 8.36
CA LYS A 174 -15.34 -0.36 9.71
C LYS A 174 -15.06 1.02 10.29
N VAL A 175 -16.10 1.82 10.49
CA VAL A 175 -16.00 2.95 11.41
C VAL A 175 -15.88 2.32 12.80
N TRP A 176 -14.70 2.42 13.42
CA TRP A 176 -14.51 1.91 14.78
C TRP A 176 -15.57 2.48 15.71
N GLY A 177 -16.34 1.59 16.35
CA GLY A 177 -17.23 1.98 17.41
C GLY A 177 -16.43 2.62 18.55
N SER A 178 -17.09 3.44 19.38
CA SER A 178 -16.47 4.02 20.59
C SER A 178 -15.74 2.98 21.43
N ASP A 179 -16.31 1.79 21.52
CA ASP A 179 -15.85 0.72 22.42
C ASP A 179 -14.58 0.05 21.90
N GLU A 180 -14.46 -0.15 20.58
CA GLU A 180 -13.26 -0.69 19.94
C GLU A 180 -12.09 0.30 20.03
N LYS A 181 -12.36 1.60 19.85
CA LYS A 181 -11.36 2.65 20.02
C LYS A 181 -10.86 2.72 21.46
N ILE A 182 -11.78 2.66 22.44
CA ILE A 182 -11.44 2.65 23.86
C ILE A 182 -10.59 1.41 24.20
N ALA A 183 -10.93 0.23 23.67
CA ALA A 183 -10.16 -0.99 23.89
C ALA A 183 -8.73 -0.89 23.33
N LEU A 184 -8.55 -0.33 22.13
CA LEU A 184 -7.24 -0.09 21.52
C LEU A 184 -6.41 0.93 22.30
N GLU A 185 -7.01 2.04 22.73
CA GLU A 185 -6.34 3.05 23.55
C GLU A 185 -5.92 2.47 24.91
N ASN A 186 -6.75 1.63 25.51
CA ASN A 186 -6.44 0.94 26.77
C ASN A 186 -5.30 -0.07 26.57
N LYS A 187 -5.33 -0.87 25.50
CA LYS A 187 -4.25 -1.84 25.20
C LYS A 187 -2.92 -1.14 24.90
N ALA A 188 -2.95 0.01 24.20
CA ALA A 188 -1.76 0.82 23.95
C ALA A 188 -1.18 1.43 25.24
N LYS A 189 -2.05 1.92 26.14
CA LYS A 189 -1.64 2.41 27.47
C LYS A 189 -1.02 1.27 28.30
N GLU A 190 -1.64 0.10 28.30
CA GLU A 190 -1.15 -1.09 29.00
C GLU A 190 0.26 -1.50 28.51
N ILE A 191 0.45 -1.63 27.19
CA ILE A 191 1.76 -1.96 26.60
C ILE A 191 2.81 -0.91 26.96
N LYS A 192 2.44 0.39 27.00
CA LYS A 192 3.37 1.46 27.37
C LYS A 192 3.81 1.36 28.84
N VAL A 193 2.89 1.05 29.74
CA VAL A 193 3.18 0.86 31.17
C VAL A 193 4.07 -0.37 31.37
N LEU A 194 3.66 -1.52 30.83
CA LEU A 194 4.42 -2.77 30.92
C LEU A 194 5.81 -2.65 30.28
N GLY A 195 5.92 -1.96 29.14
CA GLY A 195 7.19 -1.71 28.49
C GLY A 195 8.14 -0.85 29.32
N ALA A 196 7.60 0.13 30.07
CA ALA A 196 8.38 0.94 31.00
C ALA A 196 8.85 0.12 32.21
N GLU A 197 7.98 -0.74 32.75
CA GLU A 197 8.33 -1.66 33.84
C GLU A 197 9.40 -2.67 33.43
N LEU A 198 9.28 -3.26 32.24
CA LEU A 198 10.28 -4.18 31.70
C LEU A 198 11.64 -3.49 31.52
N ARG A 199 11.66 -2.28 30.95
CA ARG A 199 12.91 -1.51 30.78
C ARG A 199 13.54 -1.14 32.12
N LYS A 200 12.72 -0.74 33.10
CA LYS A 200 13.20 -0.47 34.46
C LYS A 200 13.81 -1.73 35.09
N PHE A 201 13.13 -2.87 34.99
CA PHE A 201 13.63 -4.14 35.49
C PHE A 201 14.97 -4.55 34.84
N MET A 202 15.11 -4.40 33.52
CA MET A 202 16.39 -4.66 32.84
C MET A 202 17.50 -3.68 33.28
N SER A 203 17.16 -2.40 33.48
CA SER A 203 18.11 -1.39 33.97
C SER A 203 18.57 -1.67 35.40
N ASP A 204 17.66 -2.06 36.29
CA ASP A 204 17.97 -2.44 37.68
C ASP A 204 18.89 -3.67 37.74
N ASN A 205 18.92 -4.47 36.68
CA ASN A 205 19.79 -5.63 36.51
C ASN A 205 21.01 -5.36 35.61
N GLY A 206 21.32 -4.10 35.35
CA GLY A 206 22.60 -3.68 34.76
C GLY A 206 22.64 -3.58 33.23
N LEU A 207 21.52 -3.77 32.52
CA LEU A 207 21.50 -3.64 31.06
C LEU A 207 21.40 -2.18 30.63
N ASN A 208 22.27 -1.77 29.71
CA ASN A 208 22.18 -0.46 29.05
C ASN A 208 21.09 -0.43 27.97
N THR A 209 20.77 0.76 27.45
CA THR A 209 19.69 0.96 26.47
C THR A 209 19.86 0.13 25.19
N GLN A 210 21.09 -0.10 24.73
CA GLN A 210 21.36 -0.88 23.52
C GLN A 210 21.10 -2.38 23.76
N GLU A 211 21.56 -2.90 24.90
CA GLU A 211 21.34 -4.28 25.33
C GLU A 211 19.85 -4.56 25.54
N GLN A 212 19.13 -3.62 26.17
CA GLN A 212 17.67 -3.70 26.32
C GLN A 212 16.97 -3.83 24.96
N ASN A 213 17.33 -3.00 23.98
CA ASN A 213 16.72 -3.04 22.67
C ASN A 213 17.04 -4.33 21.91
N ASN A 214 18.28 -4.83 22.01
CA ASN A 214 18.67 -6.11 21.43
C ASN A 214 17.92 -7.28 22.08
N PHE A 215 17.77 -7.24 23.40
CA PHE A 215 17.05 -8.25 24.16
C PHE A 215 15.56 -8.31 23.78
N ILE A 216 14.88 -7.16 23.78
CA ILE A 216 13.47 -7.04 23.39
C ILE A 216 13.25 -7.61 21.98
N LYS A 217 14.16 -7.32 21.04
CA LYS A 217 14.11 -7.86 19.68
C LYS A 217 14.33 -9.37 19.64
N LYS A 218 15.37 -9.87 20.31
CA LYS A 218 15.73 -11.29 20.35
C LYS A 218 14.58 -12.15 20.88
N HIS A 219 13.86 -11.67 21.90
CA HIS A 219 12.77 -12.39 22.55
C HIS A 219 11.37 -11.97 22.06
N SER A 220 11.29 -11.08 21.06
CA SER A 220 10.02 -10.62 20.47
C SER A 220 8.99 -10.08 21.49
N LEU A 221 9.46 -9.28 22.44
CA LEU A 221 8.67 -8.73 23.55
C LEU A 221 7.92 -7.45 23.13
N PHE A 222 6.93 -7.62 22.24
CA PHE A 222 6.17 -6.51 21.63
C PHE A 222 4.68 -6.50 22.00
N THR A 223 4.20 -7.47 22.78
CA THR A 223 2.79 -7.58 23.19
C THR A 223 2.66 -7.56 24.70
N SER A 224 1.51 -7.11 25.21
CA SER A 224 1.25 -7.02 26.66
C SER A 224 1.37 -8.40 27.33
N GLU A 225 0.90 -9.45 26.66
CA GLU A 225 0.88 -10.81 27.19
C GLU A 225 2.32 -11.35 27.40
N LYS A 226 3.20 -11.17 26.40
CA LYS A 226 4.60 -11.61 26.50
C LYS A 226 5.39 -10.80 27.52
N ILE A 227 5.13 -9.50 27.63
CA ILE A 227 5.80 -8.67 28.63
C ILE A 227 5.34 -9.05 30.04
N GLN A 228 4.05 -9.35 30.22
CA GLN A 228 3.51 -9.83 31.50
C GLN A 228 4.08 -11.19 31.90
N GLU A 229 4.20 -12.14 30.97
CA GLU A 229 4.80 -13.46 31.22
C GLU A 229 6.22 -13.32 31.76
N VAL A 230 7.02 -12.46 31.13
CA VAL A 230 8.39 -12.13 31.58
C VAL A 230 8.39 -11.47 32.96
N LEU A 231 7.53 -10.49 33.19
CA LEU A 231 7.48 -9.78 34.47
C LEU A 231 6.89 -10.63 35.60
N SER A 232 6.18 -11.71 35.27
CA SER A 232 5.64 -12.65 36.26
C SER A 232 6.68 -13.69 36.69
N ASN A 233 7.58 -14.10 35.78
CA ASN A 233 8.63 -15.10 36.03
C ASN A 233 10.03 -14.45 36.08
N LYS A 234 10.20 -13.47 36.97
CA LYS A 234 11.42 -12.65 37.04
C LYS A 234 12.69 -13.48 37.27
N ASP A 235 12.67 -14.48 38.14
CA ASP A 235 13.88 -15.24 38.52
C ASP A 235 14.41 -16.14 37.39
N GLU A 236 13.50 -16.80 36.67
CA GLU A 236 13.84 -17.59 35.48
C GLU A 236 14.41 -16.69 34.38
N PHE A 237 13.81 -15.52 34.21
CA PHE A 237 14.23 -14.54 33.23
C PHE A 237 15.55 -13.86 33.59
N LEU A 238 15.86 -13.64 34.87
CA LEU A 238 17.17 -13.21 35.35
C LEU A 238 18.26 -14.21 35.00
N THR A 239 17.94 -15.50 35.02
CA THR A 239 18.87 -16.56 34.63
C THR A 239 19.16 -16.51 33.13
N GLN A 240 18.16 -16.21 32.30
CA GLN A 240 18.35 -15.98 30.86
C GLN A 240 19.13 -14.71 30.54
N LEU A 241 18.93 -13.64 31.33
CA LEU A 241 19.69 -12.39 31.22
C LEU A 241 21.18 -12.60 31.55
N LYS A 242 21.50 -13.43 32.54
CA LYS A 242 22.87 -13.74 32.98
C LYS A 242 23.57 -14.83 32.16
N GLY A 243 22.80 -15.75 31.56
CA GLY A 243 23.34 -16.86 30.75
C GLY A 243 23.65 -16.51 29.29
N GLY A 244 23.42 -15.27 28.87
CA GLY A 244 23.63 -14.78 27.51
C GLY A 244 24.54 -13.55 27.38
N LEU A 245 25.25 -13.19 28.45
CA LEU A 245 26.35 -12.20 28.47
C LEU A 245 27.69 -12.93 28.32
#